data_AF-A0A2N1VA78-F1
#
_entry.id   AF-A0A2N1VA78-F1
#
_cell.length_a   1.000
_cell.length_b   1.000
_cell.length_c   1.000
_cell.angle_alpha   90.00
_cell.angle_beta   90.00
_cell.angle_gamma   90.00
#
_symmetry.space_group_name_H-M   'P 1'
#
loop_
_entity.id
_entity.type
_entity.pdbx_description
1 polymer ?
#
loop_
_entity_poly.entity_id
_entity_poly.type
_entity_poly.pdbx_seq_one_letter_code
_entity_poly.pdbx_strand_id
1 'polypeptide(L)'
;MKKLNFFLLFLFAAVAIQAQVQSGTYFFDKSSKNYTLGDNEGKRIVEYEVTFNKPFETKPKVAIWASLLDASKSTQIRYSIEAKGVSRDGFVVLITTWGSTQLNGIGGYWIAEAEKLEIKKEEIKVGQTFQLNNVYFNFNKWDLLPESF
;
A
#
# COMPACT_ATOMS: atom_id res chain seq x y z
N MET A 1 27.59 -53.67 11.96
CA MET A 1 28.11 -52.42 12.55
C MET A 1 28.26 -51.34 11.47
N LYS A 2 27.25 -50.48 11.28
CA LYS A 2 27.39 -49.13 10.72
C LYS A 2 26.28 -48.28 11.35
N LYS A 3 26.63 -47.47 12.34
CA LYS A 3 25.73 -46.46 12.91
C LYS A 3 25.79 -45.26 11.97
N LEU A 4 24.74 -45.01 11.21
CA LEU A 4 24.64 -43.83 10.35
C LEU A 4 23.92 -42.73 11.12
N ASN A 5 24.68 -41.96 11.91
CA ASN A 5 24.26 -40.66 12.40
C ASN A 5 24.89 -39.60 11.50
N PHE A 6 24.10 -38.96 10.64
CA PHE A 6 24.38 -37.59 10.23
C PHE A 6 23.07 -36.84 10.04
N PHE A 7 22.60 -36.31 11.16
CA PHE A 7 21.47 -35.40 11.29
C PHE A 7 21.90 -34.04 10.75
N LEU A 8 22.00 -33.88 9.43
CA LEU A 8 22.31 -32.57 8.83
C LEU A 8 21.86 -32.54 7.37
N LEU A 9 20.57 -32.33 7.15
CA LEU A 9 20.15 -31.49 6.03
C LEU A 9 19.49 -30.28 6.66
N PHE A 10 20.19 -29.15 6.55
CA PHE A 10 19.68 -27.82 6.82
C PHE A 10 18.22 -27.73 6.34
N LEU A 11 17.29 -27.55 7.28
CA LEU A 11 16.06 -26.84 6.99
C LEU A 11 16.53 -25.53 6.34
N PHE A 12 16.35 -25.40 5.03
CA PHE A 12 16.06 -24.10 4.45
C PHE A 12 14.81 -23.65 5.19
N ALA A 13 14.97 -22.97 6.33
CA ALA A 13 13.92 -22.14 6.87
C ALA A 13 13.72 -21.10 5.78
N ALA A 14 12.77 -21.36 4.88
CA ALA A 14 12.24 -20.37 3.99
C ALA A 14 11.72 -19.28 4.92
N VAL A 15 12.52 -18.23 5.11
CA VAL A 15 12.02 -16.98 5.67
C VAL A 15 11.09 -16.47 4.59
N ALA A 16 9.84 -16.91 4.65
CA ALA A 16 8.78 -16.35 3.85
C ALA A 16 8.68 -14.90 4.33
N ILE A 17 9.19 -13.98 3.51
CA ILE A 17 8.88 -12.56 3.65
C ILE A 17 7.36 -12.48 3.57
N GLN A 18 6.68 -12.47 4.72
CA GLN A 18 5.24 -12.35 4.78
C GLN A 18 4.91 -10.90 4.45
N ALA A 19 4.74 -10.59 3.17
CA ALA A 19 4.15 -9.33 2.76
C ALA A 19 2.74 -9.23 3.34
N GLN A 20 2.38 -8.06 3.89
CA GLN A 20 0.98 -7.77 4.16
C GLN A 20 0.34 -7.44 2.80
N VAL A 21 -0.79 -8.05 2.49
CA VAL A 21 -1.53 -7.82 1.23
C VAL A 21 -2.99 -7.56 1.55
N GLN A 22 -3.57 -6.54 0.90
CA GLN A 22 -5.00 -6.25 0.92
C GLN A 22 -5.45 -5.94 -0.51
N SER A 23 -6.70 -6.26 -0.84
CA SER A 23 -7.28 -5.98 -2.15
C SER A 23 -8.75 -5.61 -2.02
N GLY A 24 -9.29 -5.02 -3.08
CA GLY A 24 -10.70 -4.66 -3.13
C GLY A 24 -11.12 -4.21 -4.52
N THR A 25 -12.36 -3.73 -4.59
CA THR A 25 -12.98 -3.24 -5.83
C THR A 25 -13.39 -1.78 -5.69
N TYR A 26 -13.63 -1.14 -6.83
CA TYR A 26 -14.33 0.14 -6.91
C TYR A 26 -15.27 0.11 -8.11
N PHE A 27 -16.37 0.85 -8.01
CA PHE A 27 -17.31 1.05 -9.11
C PHE A 27 -18.01 2.38 -8.95
N PHE A 28 -18.11 3.13 -10.04
CA PHE A 28 -18.80 4.42 -10.11
C PHE A 28 -19.66 4.46 -11.35
N ASP A 29 -20.86 5.00 -11.18
CA ASP A 29 -21.83 5.26 -12.24
C ASP A 29 -22.64 6.51 -11.90
N LYS A 30 -23.65 6.81 -12.72
CA LYS A 30 -24.55 7.96 -12.49
C LYS A 30 -25.33 7.92 -11.18
N SER A 31 -25.46 6.76 -10.54
CA SER A 31 -26.11 6.64 -9.22
C SER A 31 -25.17 7.00 -8.06
N SER A 32 -23.87 7.02 -8.32
CA SER A 32 -22.84 7.32 -7.33
C SER A 32 -22.83 8.80 -6.96
N LYS A 33 -22.70 9.09 -5.66
CA LYS A 33 -22.60 10.48 -5.17
C LYS A 33 -21.39 11.17 -5.79
N ASN A 34 -21.57 12.41 -6.25
CA ASN A 34 -20.53 13.23 -6.88
C ASN A 34 -19.95 12.64 -8.18
N TYR A 35 -20.69 11.77 -8.88
CA TYR A 35 -20.26 11.29 -10.19
C TYR A 35 -20.27 12.44 -11.21
N THR A 36 -19.13 12.67 -11.89
CA THR A 36 -19.00 13.73 -12.90
C THR A 36 -18.53 13.24 -14.26
N LEU A 37 -18.18 11.95 -14.39
CA LEU A 37 -17.50 11.43 -15.59
C LEU A 37 -18.44 11.27 -16.80
N GLY A 38 -19.75 11.30 -16.57
CA GLY A 38 -20.78 11.12 -17.61
C GLY A 38 -21.29 12.41 -18.23
N ASP A 39 -21.01 13.56 -17.62
CA ASP A 39 -21.61 14.86 -17.99
C ASP A 39 -20.54 15.87 -18.39
N ASN A 40 -20.95 16.96 -19.07
CA ASN A 40 -20.06 18.04 -19.53
C ASN A 40 -18.90 17.55 -20.42
N GLU A 41 -17.97 18.46 -20.73
CA GLU A 41 -16.72 18.17 -21.43
C GLU A 41 -15.52 18.70 -20.63
N GLY A 42 -14.31 18.43 -21.12
CA GLY A 42 -13.08 18.82 -20.43
C GLY A 42 -12.76 17.89 -19.26
N LYS A 43 -11.82 18.31 -18.40
CA LYS A 43 -11.32 17.49 -17.29
C LYS A 43 -12.38 17.32 -16.21
N ARG A 44 -12.73 16.07 -15.91
CA ARG A 44 -13.70 15.68 -14.89
C ARG A 44 -13.14 14.54 -14.06
N ILE A 45 -13.49 14.52 -12.78
CA ILE A 45 -12.92 13.58 -11.82
C ILE A 45 -13.99 12.99 -10.90
N VAL A 46 -13.77 11.76 -10.46
CA VAL A 46 -14.43 11.22 -9.27
C VAL A 46 -13.33 10.72 -8.33
N GLU A 47 -13.52 10.96 -7.04
CA GLU A 47 -12.61 10.54 -5.97
C GLU A 47 -13.36 9.64 -5.00
N TYR A 48 -12.67 8.61 -4.51
CA TYR A 48 -13.20 7.72 -3.49
C TYR A 48 -12.12 7.26 -2.53
N GLU A 49 -12.40 7.39 -1.24
CA GLU A 49 -11.50 6.99 -0.19
C GLU A 49 -11.62 5.50 0.08
N VAL A 50 -10.49 4.80 -0.04
CA VAL A 50 -10.33 3.41 0.37
C VAL A 50 -9.60 3.40 1.70
N THR A 51 -10.26 2.86 2.72
CA THR A 51 -9.64 2.56 4.01
C THR A 51 -9.25 1.09 4.04
N PHE A 52 -8.02 0.80 4.45
CA PHE A 52 -7.57 -0.57 4.66
C PHE A 52 -8.17 -1.15 5.94
N ASN A 53 -8.64 -2.40 5.90
CA ASN A 53 -9.24 -3.08 7.06
C ASN A 53 -8.29 -3.13 8.26
N LYS A 54 -7.00 -3.28 7.97
CA LYS A 54 -5.93 -3.15 8.96
C LYS A 54 -4.88 -2.19 8.39
N PRO A 55 -4.48 -1.14 9.12
CA PRO A 55 -3.37 -0.30 8.71
C PRO A 55 -2.11 -1.13 8.42
N PHE A 56 -1.38 -0.74 7.38
CA PHE A 56 -0.09 -1.36 7.07
C PHE A 56 0.98 -0.95 8.09
N GLU A 57 2.00 -1.79 8.30
CA GLU A 57 3.15 -1.43 9.16
C GLU A 57 4.02 -0.34 8.51
N THR A 58 4.21 -0.44 7.19
CA THR A 58 4.93 0.52 6.35
C THR A 58 4.01 1.06 5.27
N LYS A 59 4.42 2.11 4.55
CA LYS A 59 3.62 2.64 3.44
C LYS A 59 3.52 1.58 2.33
N PRO A 60 2.31 1.13 1.94
CA PRO A 60 2.16 0.12 0.91
C PRO A 60 2.43 0.69 -0.49
N LYS A 61 2.76 -0.20 -1.42
CA LYS A 61 2.62 0.04 -2.87
C LYS A 61 1.22 -0.38 -3.29
N VAL A 62 0.57 0.42 -4.12
CA VAL A 62 -0.79 0.16 -4.59
C VAL A 62 -0.78 0.05 -6.11
N ALA A 63 -1.31 -1.05 -6.64
CA ALA A 63 -1.65 -1.20 -8.04
C ALA A 63 -3.17 -1.14 -8.21
N ILE A 64 -3.64 -0.41 -9.21
CA ILE A 64 -5.06 -0.19 -9.49
C ILE A 64 -5.28 -0.24 -11.00
N TRP A 65 -6.40 -0.83 -11.43
CA TRP A 65 -6.74 -0.96 -12.84
C TRP A 65 -8.25 -0.96 -13.04
N ALA A 66 -8.70 -0.61 -14.25
CA ALA A 66 -10.08 -0.82 -14.67
C ALA A 66 -10.28 -2.26 -15.13
N SER A 67 -11.44 -2.82 -14.82
CA SER A 67 -11.95 -4.06 -15.43
C SER A 67 -13.30 -3.87 -16.09
N LEU A 68 -13.94 -2.71 -15.90
CA LEU A 68 -15.21 -2.33 -16.51
C LEU A 68 -15.10 -0.88 -16.97
N LEU A 69 -15.53 -0.65 -18.22
CA LEU A 69 -15.69 0.68 -18.78
C LEU A 69 -16.95 0.72 -19.65
N ASP A 70 -17.96 1.47 -19.21
CA ASP A 70 -19.15 1.80 -20.00
C ASP A 70 -19.01 3.25 -20.46
N ALA A 71 -18.73 3.43 -21.75
CA ALA A 71 -18.51 4.72 -22.36
C ALA A 71 -19.54 4.98 -23.48
N SER A 72 -19.93 6.24 -23.65
CA SER A 72 -20.78 6.66 -24.76
C SER A 72 -20.10 6.39 -26.11
N LYS A 73 -20.86 5.78 -27.02
CA LYS A 73 -20.41 5.29 -28.34
C LYS A 73 -19.87 6.36 -29.31
N SER A 74 -20.12 7.64 -29.06
CA SER A 74 -19.87 8.72 -30.03
C SER A 74 -18.54 9.46 -29.85
N THR A 75 -17.71 9.07 -28.88
CA THR A 75 -16.50 9.83 -28.52
C THR A 75 -15.29 8.93 -28.32
N GLN A 76 -14.09 9.49 -28.48
CA GLN A 76 -12.85 8.79 -28.12
C GLN A 76 -12.89 8.45 -26.63
N ILE A 77 -12.37 7.28 -26.27
CA ILE A 77 -12.29 6.85 -24.88
C ILE A 77 -10.98 7.36 -24.28
N ARG A 78 -11.08 8.20 -23.24
CA ARG A 78 -9.94 8.75 -22.50
C ARG A 78 -10.21 8.67 -21.02
N TYR A 79 -9.36 7.96 -20.29
CA TYR A 79 -9.43 7.88 -18.84
C TYR A 79 -8.04 7.66 -18.24
N SER A 80 -7.89 8.05 -16.98
CA SER A 80 -6.75 7.70 -16.11
C SER A 80 -7.29 7.25 -14.77
N ILE A 81 -6.60 6.30 -14.13
CA ILE A 81 -6.93 5.82 -12.79
C ILE A 81 -5.64 5.82 -11.97
N GLU A 82 -5.70 6.46 -10.81
CA GLU A 82 -4.55 6.65 -9.94
C GLU A 82 -4.90 6.32 -8.49
N ALA A 83 -3.97 5.68 -7.78
CA ALA A 83 -4.00 5.58 -6.33
C ALA A 83 -3.30 6.81 -5.75
N LYS A 84 -4.08 7.84 -5.39
CA LYS A 84 -3.58 9.12 -4.87
C LYS A 84 -3.49 9.09 -3.35
N GLY A 85 -2.48 9.78 -2.79
CA GLY A 85 -2.39 9.97 -1.34
C GLY A 85 -2.18 8.68 -0.53
N VAL A 86 -1.50 7.67 -1.11
CA VAL A 86 -1.28 6.38 -0.43
C VAL A 86 -0.58 6.57 0.91
N SER A 87 -1.21 6.08 1.97
CA SER A 87 -0.76 6.07 3.35
C SER A 87 -0.85 4.65 3.93
N ARG A 88 -0.51 4.50 5.22
CA ARG A 88 -0.66 3.22 5.93
C ARG A 88 -2.13 2.83 6.15
N ASP A 89 -3.01 3.83 6.23
CA ASP A 89 -4.41 3.65 6.60
C ASP A 89 -5.33 3.52 5.38
N GLY A 90 -4.91 4.05 4.23
CA GLY A 90 -5.72 4.06 3.03
C GLY A 90 -5.12 4.88 1.89
N PHE A 91 -5.92 5.05 0.84
CA PHE A 91 -5.60 5.86 -0.33
C PHE A 91 -6.89 6.36 -1.00
N VAL A 92 -6.76 7.27 -1.97
CA VAL A 92 -7.87 7.75 -2.79
C VAL A 92 -7.78 7.13 -4.18
N VAL A 93 -8.84 6.48 -4.62
CA VAL A 93 -9.06 6.14 -6.03
C VAL A 93 -9.44 7.44 -6.74
N LEU A 94 -8.56 7.95 -7.60
CA LEU A 94 -8.84 9.10 -8.46
C LEU A 94 -9.02 8.61 -9.89
N ILE A 95 -10.22 8.82 -10.44
CA ILE A 95 -10.50 8.55 -11.84
C ILE A 95 -10.67 9.88 -12.55
N THR A 96 -9.97 10.07 -13.66
CA THR A 96 -10.05 11.28 -14.47
C THR A 96 -10.48 10.93 -15.89
N THR A 97 -11.39 11.71 -16.47
CA THR A 97 -11.68 11.72 -17.91
C THR A 97 -11.54 13.14 -18.47
N TRP A 98 -11.40 13.27 -19.79
CA TRP A 98 -11.21 14.58 -20.43
C TRP A 98 -11.67 14.64 -21.89
N GLY A 99 -11.72 15.86 -22.43
CA GLY A 99 -12.29 16.14 -23.74
C GLY A 99 -13.79 15.84 -23.75
N SER A 100 -14.28 15.28 -24.86
CA SER A 100 -15.68 14.90 -25.02
C SER A 100 -16.04 13.51 -24.49
N THR A 101 -15.09 12.74 -23.91
CA THR A 101 -15.38 11.39 -23.39
C THR A 101 -16.50 11.45 -22.34
N GLN A 102 -17.49 10.57 -22.44
CA GLN A 102 -18.55 10.42 -21.44
C GLN A 102 -18.58 8.98 -20.96
N LEU A 103 -18.37 8.76 -19.67
CA LEU A 103 -18.44 7.45 -19.04
C LEU A 103 -19.80 7.32 -18.32
N ASN A 104 -20.58 6.30 -18.65
CA ASN A 104 -21.79 5.96 -17.90
C ASN A 104 -21.45 5.21 -16.61
N GLY A 105 -20.37 4.43 -16.65
CA GLY A 105 -19.81 3.78 -15.48
C GLY A 105 -18.37 3.29 -15.70
N ILE A 106 -17.64 3.15 -14.60
CA ILE A 106 -16.28 2.64 -14.57
C ILE A 106 -16.05 1.88 -13.27
N GLY A 107 -15.35 0.76 -13.36
CA GLY A 107 -15.03 -0.04 -12.19
C GLY A 107 -13.80 -0.89 -12.39
N GLY A 108 -13.30 -1.44 -11.29
CA GLY A 108 -12.07 -2.19 -11.31
C GLY A 108 -11.66 -2.71 -9.95
N TYR A 109 -10.38 -3.03 -9.88
CA TYR A 109 -9.76 -3.67 -8.72
C TYR A 109 -8.51 -2.90 -8.30
N TRP A 110 -8.14 -3.08 -7.05
CA TRP A 110 -6.87 -2.64 -6.51
C TRP A 110 -6.25 -3.73 -5.64
N ILE A 111 -4.92 -3.72 -5.57
CA ILE A 111 -4.13 -4.51 -4.62
C ILE A 111 -3.10 -3.59 -3.96
N ALA A 112 -2.93 -3.75 -2.65
CA ALA A 112 -1.98 -3.05 -1.83
C ALA A 112 -1.06 -4.07 -1.15
N GLU A 113 0.24 -3.83 -1.24
CA GLU A 113 1.28 -4.69 -0.68
C GLU A 113 2.27 -3.84 0.10
N ALA A 114 2.68 -4.31 1.27
CA ALA A 114 3.81 -3.74 1.99
C ALA A 114 4.73 -4.83 2.55
N GLU A 115 6.02 -4.54 2.54
CA GLU A 115 7.00 -5.35 3.27
C GLU A 115 6.74 -5.24 4.76
N LYS A 116 6.69 -6.39 5.41
CA LYS A 116 6.63 -6.48 6.87
C LYS A 116 8.01 -6.21 7.44
N LEU A 117 8.08 -5.37 8.48
CA LEU A 117 9.35 -5.11 9.16
C LEU A 117 9.64 -6.29 10.08
N GLU A 118 10.60 -7.14 9.68
CA GLU A 118 11.09 -8.19 10.55
C GLU A 118 12.18 -7.65 11.48
N ILE A 119 11.83 -7.43 12.75
CA ILE A 119 12.82 -7.10 13.78
C ILE A 119 13.58 -8.38 14.10
N LYS A 120 14.77 -8.54 13.49
CA LYS A 120 15.71 -9.59 13.85
C LYS A 120 16.31 -9.26 15.22
N LYS A 121 15.96 -10.04 16.24
CA LYS A 121 16.66 -10.04 17.51
C LYS A 121 17.87 -10.95 17.38
N GLU A 122 19.04 -10.36 17.31
CA GLU A 122 20.31 -11.10 17.37
C GLU A 122 20.83 -11.07 18.80
N GLU A 123 21.12 -12.24 19.38
CA GLU A 123 21.81 -12.33 20.66
C GLU A 123 23.28 -11.95 20.47
N ILE A 124 23.71 -10.88 21.14
CA ILE A 124 25.09 -10.40 21.05
C ILE A 124 25.92 -11.11 22.11
N LYS A 125 26.94 -11.86 21.68
CA LYS A 125 27.85 -12.53 22.61
C LYS A 125 28.75 -11.51 23.32
N VAL A 126 29.04 -11.78 24.59
CA VAL A 126 29.99 -10.99 25.37
C VAL A 126 31.34 -10.94 24.65
N GLY A 127 31.90 -9.75 24.48
CA GLY A 127 33.18 -9.51 23.80
C GLY A 127 33.09 -9.33 22.28
N GLN A 128 31.89 -9.40 21.69
CA GLN A 128 31.70 -9.18 20.25
C GLN A 128 31.48 -7.68 19.95
N THR A 129 32.21 -7.15 18.98
CA THR A 129 31.99 -5.78 18.48
C THR A 129 31.01 -5.82 17.30
N PHE A 130 30.03 -4.93 17.31
CA PHE A 130 29.08 -4.75 16.21
C PHE A 130 28.95 -3.26 15.91
N GLN A 131 28.77 -2.93 14.63
CA GLN A 131 28.62 -1.55 14.17
C GLN A 131 27.14 -1.29 13.90
N LEU A 132 26.59 -0.27 14.54
CA LEU A 132 25.23 0.19 14.28
C LEU A 132 25.27 1.37 13.30
N ASN A 133 24.49 1.28 12.22
CA ASN A 133 24.36 2.35 11.23
C ASN A 133 22.97 2.98 11.34
N ASN A 134 22.88 4.30 11.18
CA ASN A 134 21.63 5.07 11.17
C ASN A 134 20.74 4.85 12.42
N VAL A 135 21.34 4.83 13.61
CA VAL A 135 20.60 4.74 14.88
C VAL A 135 20.20 6.13 15.35
N TYR A 136 18.90 6.29 15.61
CA TYR A 136 18.34 7.49 16.22
C TYR A 136 17.88 7.16 17.64
N PHE A 137 18.50 7.79 18.63
CA PHE A 137 18.03 7.74 20.01
C PHE A 137 17.10 8.92 20.25
N ASN A 138 15.83 8.64 20.53
CA ASN A 138 14.91 9.66 21.01
C ASN A 138 14.84 9.57 22.54
N PHE A 139 15.57 10.46 23.21
CA PHE A 139 15.46 10.61 24.65
C PHE A 139 14.25 11.51 24.92
N ASN A 140 13.19 10.96 25.52
CA ASN A 140 12.09 11.79 26.02
C ASN A 140 12.69 12.81 27.01
N LYS A 141 12.62 14.10 26.66
CA LYS A 141 13.28 15.22 27.34
C LYS A 141 12.81 15.48 28.78
N TRP A 142 12.02 14.60 29.40
CA TRP A 142 11.48 14.81 30.74
C TRP A 142 12.48 14.54 31.87
N ASP A 143 13.58 13.82 31.60
CA ASP A 143 14.51 13.40 32.65
C ASP A 143 15.82 14.23 32.69
N LEU A 144 15.93 15.28 31.88
CA LEU A 144 17.08 16.19 31.83
C LEU A 144 16.71 17.58 32.32
N LEU A 145 16.21 17.69 33.55
CA LEU A 145 16.33 18.94 34.29
C LEU A 145 17.75 18.98 34.87
N PRO A 146 18.52 20.08 34.69
CA PRO A 146 19.71 20.27 35.48
C PRO A 146 19.30 20.22 36.95
N GLU A 147 19.93 19.39 37.76
CA GLU A 147 19.87 19.59 39.21
C GLU A 147 20.29 21.05 39.45
N SER A 148 19.34 21.83 39.94
CA SER A 148 19.52 23.24 40.22
C SER A 148 20.50 23.34 41.38
N PHE A 149 21.71 23.81 41.08
CA PHE A 149 22.66 24.33 42.05
C PHE A 149 22.26 25.75 42.44
#